data_AF-A0A0A0IA44-F1
#
_entry.id   AF-A0A0A0IA44-F1
#
_cell.length_a   1.000
_cell.length_b   1.000
_cell.length_c   1.000
_cell.angle_alpha   90.00
_cell.angle_beta   90.00
_cell.angle_gamma   90.00
#
_symmetry.space_group_name_H-M   'P 1'
#
loop_
_entity.id
_entity.type
_entity.pdbx_description
1 polymer ?
#
loop_
_entity_poly.entity_id
_entity_poly.type
_entity_poly.pdbx_seq_one_letter_code
_entity_poly.pdbx_strand_id
1 'polypeptide(L)'
;MEEKLKRGCILSGWLWLQLIASILTIIVTWAIPSAKIPGVPEASLMQEILSTIVNVAFLISIIGILRWKKVFTYGYIGATLLSFVATFIGQKFEIPVLIGALIGVLLNLWASYALFRLFEKLEVQNTTESTEEVKDDINL
;
A
#
# COMPACT_ATOMS: atom_id res chain seq x y z
N MET A 1 14.40 -10.46 -20.07
CA MET A 1 13.47 -11.06 -19.06
C MET A 1 13.80 -10.63 -17.63
N GLU A 2 15.08 -10.44 -17.29
CA GLU A 2 15.55 -10.11 -15.92
C GLU A 2 15.11 -8.73 -15.36
N GLU A 3 15.04 -7.67 -16.18
CA GLU A 3 14.62 -6.35 -15.68
C GLU A 3 13.15 -6.30 -15.25
N LYS A 4 12.28 -7.10 -15.90
CA LYS A 4 10.86 -7.19 -15.55
C LYS A 4 10.68 -7.89 -14.19
N LEU A 5 11.50 -8.92 -13.94
CA LEU A 5 11.52 -9.68 -12.68
C LEU A 5 12.09 -8.84 -11.52
N LYS A 6 13.15 -8.05 -11.76
CA LYS A 6 13.72 -7.13 -10.75
C LYS A 6 12.73 -6.05 -10.30
N ARG A 7 11.95 -5.46 -11.22
CA ARG A 7 10.94 -4.45 -10.87
C ARG A 7 9.78 -5.04 -10.06
N GLY A 8 9.35 -6.27 -10.37
CA GLY A 8 8.36 -6.99 -9.56
C GLY A 8 8.84 -7.30 -8.15
N CYS A 9 10.13 -7.63 -7.99
CA CYS A 9 10.74 -7.92 -6.70
C CYS A 9 10.79 -6.69 -5.77
N ILE A 10 11.17 -5.52 -6.30
CA ILE A 10 11.19 -4.26 -5.52
C ILE A 10 9.78 -3.87 -5.07
N LEU A 11 8.80 -3.99 -5.96
CA LEU A 11 7.41 -3.63 -5.66
C LEU A 11 6.76 -4.60 -4.67
N SER A 12 7.04 -5.90 -4.80
CA SER A 12 6.65 -6.92 -3.83
C SER A 12 7.31 -6.65 -2.47
N GLY A 13 8.61 -6.34 -2.44
CA GLY A 13 9.33 -5.97 -1.23
C GLY A 13 8.73 -4.74 -0.53
N TRP A 14 8.36 -3.71 -1.30
CA TRP A 14 7.67 -2.53 -0.78
C TRP A 14 6.33 -2.90 -0.12
N LEU A 15 5.51 -3.70 -0.80
CA LEU A 15 4.21 -4.13 -0.28
C LEU A 15 4.35 -4.97 1.00
N TRP A 16 5.32 -5.88 1.06
CA TRP A 16 5.60 -6.67 2.26
C TRP A 16 6.08 -5.81 3.42
N LEU A 17 6.94 -4.82 3.14
CA LEU A 17 7.42 -3.90 4.17
C LEU A 17 6.27 -3.04 4.72
N GLN A 18 5.40 -2.54 3.84
CA GLN A 18 4.19 -1.81 4.22
C GLN A 18 3.22 -2.68 5.04
N LEU A 19 3.09 -3.97 4.68
CA LEU A 19 2.27 -4.94 5.40
C LEU A 19 2.78 -5.15 6.83
N ILE A 20 4.07 -5.43 6.98
CA ILE A 20 4.72 -5.65 8.28
C ILE A 20 4.60 -4.39 9.15
N ALA A 21 4.87 -3.22 8.57
CA ALA A 21 4.72 -1.94 9.25
C ALA A 21 3.28 -1.76 9.78
N SER A 22 2.27 -2.04 8.95
CA SER A 22 0.86 -1.89 9.35
C SER A 22 0.49 -2.81 10.52
N ILE A 23 0.98 -4.06 10.52
CA ILE A 23 0.76 -5.02 11.62
C ILE A 23 1.43 -4.52 12.90
N LEU A 24 2.70 -4.09 12.80
CA LEU A 24 3.45 -3.58 13.94
C LEU A 24 2.78 -2.35 14.53
N THR A 25 2.30 -1.42 13.69
CA THR A 25 1.58 -0.23 14.16
C THR A 25 0.33 -0.60 14.93
N ILE A 26 -0.49 -1.54 14.45
CA ILE A 26 -1.67 -2.01 15.19
C ILE A 26 -1.26 -2.61 16.54
N ILE A 27 -0.26 -3.48 16.57
CA ILE A 27 0.21 -4.09 17.82
C ILE A 27 0.69 -3.02 18.80
N VAL A 28 1.51 -2.07 18.34
CA VAL A 28 2.05 -1.01 19.19
C VAL A 28 0.93 -0.12 19.72
N THR A 29 -0.04 0.27 18.88
CA THR A 29 -1.17 1.12 19.28
C THR A 29 -2.03 0.49 20.37
N TRP A 30 -2.24 -0.84 20.36
CA TRP A 30 -3.16 -1.48 21.31
C TRP A 30 -2.47 -2.23 22.46
N ALA A 31 -1.24 -2.71 22.26
CA ALA A 31 -0.51 -3.49 23.27
C ALA A 31 0.38 -2.63 24.18
N ILE A 32 0.79 -1.45 23.74
CA ILE A 32 1.68 -0.56 24.49
C ILE A 32 0.88 0.70 24.86
N PRO A 33 0.56 0.91 26.16
CA PRO A 33 -0.04 2.17 26.59
C PRO A 33 0.88 3.31 26.21
N SER A 34 0.36 4.30 25.47
CA SER A 34 1.12 5.47 24.99
C SER A 34 1.87 6.20 26.14
N ALA A 35 1.30 6.19 27.34
CA ALA A 35 1.91 6.70 28.58
C ALA A 35 3.26 6.04 28.98
N LYS A 36 3.61 4.87 28.41
CA LYS A 36 4.85 4.14 28.71
C LYS A 36 5.98 4.39 27.72
N ILE A 37 5.75 5.15 26.64
CA ILE A 37 6.77 5.43 25.62
C ILE A 37 7.32 6.85 25.84
N PRO A 38 8.56 7.01 26.35
CA PRO A 38 9.12 8.33 26.61
C PRO A 38 9.25 9.13 25.30
N GLY A 39 8.72 10.35 25.30
CA GLY A 39 8.78 11.27 24.15
C GLY A 39 7.67 11.12 23.11
N VAL A 40 6.72 10.20 23.32
CA VAL A 40 5.53 10.08 22.45
C VAL A 40 4.35 10.76 23.13
N PRO A 41 3.75 11.81 22.54
CA PRO A 41 2.54 12.41 23.09
C PRO A 41 1.41 11.38 23.14
N GLU A 42 0.62 11.38 24.23
CA GLU A 42 -0.56 10.51 24.33
C GLU A 42 -1.48 10.77 23.14
N ALA A 43 -1.69 9.73 22.34
CA ALA A 43 -2.64 9.77 21.24
C ALA A 43 -4.05 9.79 21.83
N SER A 44 -4.92 10.64 21.28
CA SER A 44 -6.34 10.57 21.64
C SER A 44 -6.94 9.24 21.16
N LEU A 45 -7.93 8.72 21.89
CA LEU A 45 -8.63 7.48 21.54
C LEU A 45 -9.19 7.53 20.09
N MET A 46 -9.60 8.71 19.62
CA MET A 46 -10.04 8.93 18.25
C MET A 46 -8.90 8.76 17.22
N GLN A 47 -7.69 9.20 17.52
CA GLN A 47 -6.51 8.99 16.67
C GLN A 47 -6.09 7.52 16.64
N GLU A 48 -6.17 6.81 17.77
CA GLU A 48 -5.87 5.37 17.84
C GLU A 48 -6.84 4.55 16.99
N ILE A 49 -8.14 4.83 17.08
CA ILE A 49 -9.18 4.20 16.23
C ILE A 49 -8.91 4.50 14.76
N LEU A 50 -8.69 5.78 14.42
CA LEU A 50 -8.47 6.19 13.02
C LEU A 50 -7.22 5.54 12.43
N SER A 51 -6.12 5.53 13.18
CA SER A 51 -4.88 4.83 12.82
C SER A 51 -5.13 3.35 12.56
N THR A 52 -5.91 2.69 13.43
CA THR A 52 -6.24 1.27 13.27
C THR A 52 -7.04 1.03 11.99
N ILE A 53 -8.05 1.86 11.70
CA ILE A 53 -8.85 1.77 10.46
C ILE A 53 -7.97 1.92 9.23
N VAL A 54 -7.08 2.91 9.21
CA VAL A 54 -6.13 3.15 8.10
C VAL A 54 -5.23 1.93 7.89
N ASN A 55 -4.64 1.39 8.96
CA ASN A 55 -3.76 0.22 8.87
C ASN A 55 -4.51 -1.04 8.41
N VAL A 56 -5.75 -1.25 8.85
CA VAL A 56 -6.60 -2.35 8.36
C VAL A 56 -6.93 -2.17 6.87
N ALA A 57 -7.22 -0.96 6.42
CA ALA A 57 -7.46 -0.67 5.01
C ALA A 57 -6.23 -0.96 4.14
N PHE A 58 -5.02 -0.63 4.64
CA PHE A 58 -3.77 -1.02 3.99
C PHE A 58 -3.60 -2.53 3.92
N LEU A 59 -3.84 -3.25 5.02
CA LEU A 59 -3.74 -4.72 5.04
C LEU A 59 -4.64 -5.37 3.99
N ILE A 60 -5.92 -5.02 3.96
CA ILE A 60 -6.90 -5.58 3.01
C ILE A 60 -6.47 -5.26 1.58
N SER A 61 -6.02 -4.02 1.33
CA SER A 61 -5.60 -3.58 0.00
C SER A 61 -4.34 -4.32 -0.47
N ILE A 62 -3.33 -4.45 0.39
CA ILE A 62 -2.07 -5.14 0.05
C ILE A 62 -2.33 -6.63 -0.20
N ILE A 63 -3.11 -7.30 0.66
CA ILE A 63 -3.47 -8.72 0.46
C ILE A 63 -4.21 -8.92 -0.87
N GLY A 64 -5.13 -8.02 -1.20
CA GLY A 64 -5.85 -8.06 -2.48
C GLY A 64 -4.95 -7.83 -3.69
N ILE A 65 -3.97 -6.91 -3.59
CA ILE A 65 -2.97 -6.67 -4.62
C ILE A 65 -2.08 -7.91 -4.81
N LEU A 66 -1.63 -8.56 -3.73
CA LEU A 66 -0.84 -9.79 -3.78
C LEU A 66 -1.62 -10.96 -4.40
N ARG A 67 -2.95 -10.97 -4.28
CA ARG A 67 -3.85 -11.88 -5.01
C ARG A 67 -4.15 -11.44 -6.45
N TRP A 68 -3.35 -10.55 -7.01
CA TRP A 68 -3.42 -10.06 -8.38
C TRP A 68 -4.75 -9.38 -8.76
N LYS A 69 -5.46 -8.79 -7.80
CA LYS A 69 -6.71 -8.07 -8.06
C LYS A 69 -6.46 -6.56 -8.16
N LYS A 70 -6.37 -6.05 -9.39
CA LYS A 70 -6.16 -4.62 -9.73
C LYS A 70 -7.11 -3.66 -9.00
N VAL A 71 -8.33 -4.09 -8.69
CA VAL A 71 -9.33 -3.30 -7.94
C VAL A 71 -8.80 -2.86 -6.57
N PHE A 72 -7.97 -3.66 -5.91
CA PHE A 72 -7.43 -3.33 -4.59
C PHE A 72 -6.32 -2.27 -4.64
N THR A 73 -5.77 -1.96 -5.82
CA THR A 73 -4.87 -0.80 -5.99
C THR A 73 -5.61 0.52 -5.75
N TYR A 74 -6.91 0.61 -6.10
CA TYR A 74 -7.72 1.79 -5.76
C TYR A 74 -7.95 1.90 -4.25
N GLY A 75 -8.17 0.77 -3.57
CA GLY A 75 -8.25 0.71 -2.10
C GLY A 75 -6.95 1.18 -1.44
N TYR A 76 -5.80 0.80 -1.99
CA TYR A 76 -4.48 1.23 -1.52
C TYR A 76 -4.27 2.75 -1.67
N ILE A 77 -4.69 3.33 -2.81
CA ILE A 77 -4.68 4.78 -3.01
C ILE A 77 -5.61 5.47 -2.01
N GLY A 78 -6.81 4.93 -1.81
CA GLY A 78 -7.77 5.45 -0.83
C GLY A 78 -7.21 5.45 0.60
N ALA A 79 -6.58 4.35 1.02
CA ALA A 79 -5.92 4.24 2.32
C ALA A 79 -4.75 5.24 2.45
N THR A 80 -3.99 5.47 1.38
CA THR A 80 -2.92 6.47 1.33
C THR A 80 -3.44 7.88 1.56
N LEU A 81 -4.52 8.28 0.87
CA LEU A 81 -5.14 9.59 1.04
C LEU A 81 -5.77 9.74 2.42
N LEU A 82 -6.43 8.69 2.91
CA LEU A 82 -7.02 8.69 4.25
C LEU A 82 -5.93 8.83 5.32
N SER A 83 -4.80 8.12 5.17
CA SER A 83 -3.64 8.24 6.05
C SER A 83 -3.08 9.66 6.07
N PHE A 84 -3.02 10.33 4.91
CA PHE A 84 -2.56 11.71 4.84
C PHE A 84 -3.46 12.65 5.62
N VAL A 85 -4.77 12.55 5.43
CA VAL A 85 -5.75 13.37 6.18
C VAL A 85 -5.67 13.06 7.67
N ALA A 86 -5.56 11.77 8.04
CA ALA A 86 -5.47 11.32 9.42
C ALA A 86 -4.28 11.91 10.17
N THR A 87 -3.13 12.11 9.52
CA THR A 87 -1.93 12.71 10.11
C THR A 87 -2.17 14.12 10.66
N PHE A 88 -3.12 14.88 10.09
CA PHE A 88 -3.41 16.25 10.53
C PHE A 88 -4.59 16.34 11.50
N ILE A 89 -5.30 15.25 11.76
CA ILE A 89 -6.43 15.25 12.70
C ILE A 89 -5.86 15.22 14.12
N GLY A 90 -6.09 16.30 14.88
CA GLY A 90 -5.73 16.39 16.29
C GLY A 90 -4.24 16.63 16.56
N GLN A 91 -3.42 16.92 15.55
CA GLN A 91 -2.03 17.35 15.73
C GLN A 91 -1.85 18.85 15.42
N LYS A 92 -0.86 19.48 16.06
CA LYS A 92 -0.42 20.82 15.70
C LYS A 92 0.24 20.76 14.32
N PHE A 93 -0.09 21.72 13.47
CA PHE A 93 0.46 21.78 12.13
C PHE A 93 1.94 22.18 12.19
N GLU A 94 2.83 21.20 12.03
CA GLU A 94 4.28 21.40 11.99
C GLU A 94 4.81 21.08 10.59
N ILE A 95 5.66 21.97 10.06
CA ILE A 95 6.32 21.81 8.76
C ILE A 95 7.00 20.43 8.58
N PRO A 96 7.77 19.89 9.57
CA PRO A 96 8.37 18.56 9.41
C PRO A 96 7.33 17.44 9.25
N VAL A 97 6.20 17.52 9.96
CA VAL A 97 5.10 16.54 9.87
C VAL A 97 4.47 16.58 8.48
N LEU A 98 4.22 17.79 7.96
CA LEU A 98 3.70 17.98 6.60
C LEU A 98 4.64 17.38 5.53
N ILE A 99 5.94 17.67 5.62
CA ILE A 99 6.93 17.17 4.67
C ILE A 99 6.98 15.64 4.71
N GLY A 100 7.02 15.05 5.91
CA GLY A 100 6.99 13.60 6.08
C GLY A 100 5.74 12.96 5.47
N ALA A 101 4.57 13.55 5.74
CA ALA A 101 3.30 13.09 5.19
C ALA A 101 3.25 13.18 3.66
N LEU A 102 3.76 14.28 3.07
CA LEU A 102 3.85 14.45 1.62
C LEU A 102 4.77 13.40 0.98
N ILE A 103 5.97 13.20 1.53
CA ILE A 103 6.90 12.17 1.03
C ILE A 103 6.23 10.79 1.07
N GLY A 104 5.56 10.46 2.18
CA GLY A 104 4.82 9.21 2.32
C GLY A 104 3.73 9.02 1.26
N VAL A 105 2.95 10.06 0.97
CA VAL A 105 1.94 10.03 -0.10
C VAL A 105 2.58 9.84 -1.47
N LEU A 106 3.63 10.61 -1.79
CA LEU A 106 4.30 10.51 -3.09
C LEU A 106 4.86 9.10 -3.33
N LEU A 107 5.49 8.49 -2.32
CA LEU A 107 6.02 7.13 -2.42
C LEU A 107 4.91 6.09 -2.65
N ASN A 108 3.80 6.20 -1.93
CA ASN A 108 2.67 5.29 -2.08
C ASN A 108 1.94 5.46 -3.43
N LEU A 109 1.83 6.69 -3.93
CA LEU A 109 1.29 6.96 -5.27
C LEU A 109 2.23 6.41 -6.35
N TRP A 110 3.55 6.56 -6.19
CA TRP A 110 4.52 5.96 -7.10
C TRP A 110 4.41 4.44 -7.13
N ALA A 111 4.29 3.79 -5.96
CA ALA A 111 4.07 2.35 -5.86
C ALA A 111 2.76 1.92 -6.54
N SER A 112 1.69 2.68 -6.34
CA SER A 112 0.39 2.44 -6.98
C SER A 112 0.48 2.54 -8.51
N TYR A 113 1.16 3.56 -9.03
CA TYR A 113 1.40 3.71 -10.46
C TYR A 113 2.23 2.55 -11.02
N ALA A 114 3.28 2.14 -10.32
CA ALA A 114 4.09 1.00 -10.71
C ALA A 114 3.27 -0.31 -10.74
N LEU A 115 2.35 -0.50 -9.78
CA LEU A 115 1.41 -1.62 -9.76
C LEU A 115 0.47 -1.59 -10.96
N PHE A 116 -0.15 -0.45 -11.26
CA PHE A 116 -1.03 -0.33 -12.43
C PHE A 116 -0.32 -0.69 -13.72
N ARG A 117 0.89 -0.17 -13.93
CA ARG A 117 1.70 -0.50 -15.12
C ARG A 117 2.10 -1.97 -15.17
N LEU A 118 2.29 -2.60 -14.01
CA LEU A 118 2.63 -4.03 -13.94
C LEU A 118 1.40 -4.89 -14.28
N PHE A 119 0.23 -4.55 -13.75
CA PHE A 119 -1.03 -5.21 -14.13
C PHE A 119 -1.35 -5.05 -15.60
N GLU A 120 -1.21 -3.84 -16.17
CA GLU A 120 -1.43 -3.59 -17.60
C GLU A 120 -0.52 -4.45 -18.48
N LYS A 121 0.76 -4.59 -18.11
CA LYS A 121 1.69 -5.45 -18.86
C LYS A 121 1.35 -6.93 -18.80
N LEU A 122 0.84 -7.40 -17.67
CA LEU A 122 0.40 -8.79 -17.51
C LEU A 122 -0.89 -9.07 -18.28
N GLU A 123 -1.80 -8.09 -18.33
CA GLU A 123 -3.04 -8.14 -19.10
C GLU A 123 -2.76 -8.25 -20.60
N VAL A 124 -1.76 -7.49 -21.10
CA VAL A 124 -1.30 -7.57 -22.49
C VAL A 124 -0.63 -8.91 -22.80
N GLN A 125 0.23 -9.44 -21.92
CA GLN A 125 0.88 -10.76 -22.14
C GLN A 125 -0.13 -11.90 -22.18
N ASN A 126 -1.10 -11.95 -21.25
CA ASN A 126 -2.15 -12.98 -21.26
C ASN A 126 -3.00 -12.92 -22.54
N THR A 127 -3.26 -11.71 -23.05
CA THR A 127 -4.01 -11.55 -24.29
C THR A 127 -3.22 -12.08 -25.49
N THR A 128 -1.90 -11.81 -25.54
CA THR A 128 -1.03 -12.29 -26.63
C THR A 128 -0.84 -13.81 -26.60
N GLU A 129 -0.60 -14.43 -25.44
CA GLU A 129 -0.51 -15.89 -25.32
C GLU A 129 -1.82 -16.58 -25.72
N SER A 130 -2.98 -16.04 -25.32
CA SER A 130 -4.28 -16.59 -25.74
C SER A 130 -4.54 -16.47 -27.25
N THR A 131 -3.88 -15.52 -27.94
CA THR A 131 -4.01 -15.34 -29.39
C THR A 131 -3.08 -16.28 -30.17
N GLU A 132 -1.96 -16.67 -29.58
CA GLU A 132 -1.04 -17.66 -30.16
C GLU A 132 -1.59 -19.09 -30.01
N GLU A 133 -2.17 -19.46 -28.85
CA GLU A 133 -2.82 -20.77 -28.68
C GLU A 133 -3.97 -20.98 -29.70
N VAL A 134 -4.79 -19.96 -29.95
CA VAL A 134 -5.90 -20.06 -30.92
C VAL A 134 -5.40 -20.20 -32.37
N LYS A 135 -4.18 -19.74 -32.70
CA LYS A 135 -3.62 -19.91 -34.05
C LYS A 135 -3.05 -21.29 -34.30
N ASP A 136 -2.57 -21.99 -33.28
CA ASP A 136 -2.09 -23.37 -33.41
C ASP A 136 -3.25 -24.38 -33.54
N ASP A 137 -4.40 -24.10 -32.91
CA ASP A 137 -5.60 -24.96 -33.03
C ASP A 137 -6.35 -24.84 -34.38
N ILE A 138 -6.11 -23.78 -35.17
CA ILE A 138 -6.74 -23.59 -36.49
C ILE A 138 -5.91 -24.20 -37.63
N ASN A 139 -4.64 -24.57 -37.37
CA ASN A 139 -3.72 -25.13 -38.37
C ASN A 139 -3.55 -26.66 -38.29
N LEU A 140 -4.47 -27.38 -37.63
CA LEU A 140 -4.50 -28.85 -37.61
C LEU A 140 -5.59 -29.42 -38.54
#